data_AF-A0A7S2L1E8-F1
#
_entry.id   AF-A0A7S2L1E8-F1
#
_cell.length_a   1.000
_cell.length_b   1.000
_cell.length_c   1.000
_cell.angle_alpha   90.00
_cell.angle_beta   90.00
_cell.angle_gamma   90.00
#
_symmetry.space_group_name_H-M   'P 1'
#
loop_
_entity.id
_entity.type
_entity.pdbx_description
1 polymer ?
#
loop_
_entity_poly.entity_id
_entity_poly.type
_entity_poly.pdbx_seq_one_letter_code
_entity_poly.pdbx_strand_id
1 'polypeptide(L)'
;EEVGLKNNDHVILEQIDCELPVPLKCKYKTTGTGSWLEKEGFVGQELNWVIFRCANSNLERDPSQMTNLSGLNGEDPEFSAVRWENIDWVVDNVWEKKARPYRVLQEALQPMMKRWDERCAEPLFTGRWARDASRSVGVVEGLIARGLSEEKATKKAEEPYIQDWQQHRDKREWSVLTYDIDGETPRRELLYPLGDFEEVFEGESTLFGGTDGGVVKRSCFYLAEIDADESNPIAHVTVSETPRGKEESLRYMKNGELILRRTFWHSWRSDKVVSTEVFVKSERPS
;
A
#
# COMPACT_ATOMS: atom_id res chain seq x y z
N GLU A 1 0.85 -7.93 -21.19
CA GLU A 1 -0.08 -9.04 -20.94
C GLU A 1 0.44 -10.05 -19.93
N GLU A 2 1.75 -10.19 -19.72
CA GLU A 2 2.31 -11.26 -18.88
C GLU A 2 2.23 -11.03 -17.37
N VAL A 3 1.97 -9.81 -16.91
CA VAL A 3 2.05 -9.53 -15.46
C VAL A 3 0.74 -9.79 -14.71
N GLY A 4 -0.40 -10.02 -15.40
CA GLY A 4 -1.70 -10.29 -14.76
C GLY A 4 -2.28 -9.15 -13.91
N LEU A 5 -1.66 -7.96 -13.91
CA LEU A 5 -2.07 -6.82 -13.09
C LEU A 5 -3.34 -6.16 -13.64
N LYS A 6 -4.25 -5.78 -12.75
CA LYS A 6 -5.52 -5.12 -13.08
C LYS A 6 -5.50 -3.67 -12.59
N ASN A 7 -5.84 -2.74 -13.50
CA ASN A 7 -6.03 -1.34 -13.15
C ASN A 7 -7.25 -1.18 -12.22
N ASN A 8 -7.17 -0.28 -11.24
CA ASN A 8 -8.16 -0.03 -10.19
C ASN A 8 -8.41 -1.21 -9.22
N ASP A 9 -7.52 -2.20 -9.20
CA ASP A 9 -7.56 -3.33 -8.28
C ASP A 9 -6.17 -3.57 -7.70
N HIS A 10 -5.21 -3.90 -8.57
CA HIS A 10 -3.82 -4.13 -8.17
C HIS A 10 -2.99 -2.84 -8.22
N VAL A 11 -3.26 -2.01 -9.23
CA VAL A 11 -2.49 -0.82 -9.56
C VAL A 11 -3.40 0.32 -10.02
N ILE A 12 -2.94 1.56 -9.90
CA ILE A 12 -3.56 2.75 -10.49
C ILE A 12 -2.61 3.28 -11.56
N LEU A 13 -3.06 3.32 -12.81
CA LEU A 13 -2.26 3.87 -13.91
C LEU A 13 -1.97 5.36 -13.66
N GLU A 14 -0.70 5.72 -13.73
CA GLU A 14 -0.27 7.11 -13.60
C GLU A 14 -0.32 7.78 -14.96
N GLN A 15 -0.98 8.94 -15.01
CA GLN A 15 -0.85 9.81 -16.17
C GLN A 15 0.47 10.59 -16.01
N ILE A 16 1.33 10.43 -16.99
CA ILE A 16 2.56 11.20 -17.09
C ILE A 16 2.15 12.61 -17.55
N ASP A 17 1.91 13.52 -16.60
CA ASP A 17 1.55 14.93 -16.86
C ASP A 17 2.67 15.77 -17.50
N CYS A 18 3.84 15.20 -17.79
CA CYS A 18 4.85 15.94 -18.52
C CYS A 18 4.54 15.90 -20.02
N GLU A 19 4.93 16.97 -20.70
CA GLU A 19 5.03 17.13 -22.15
C GLU A 19 5.95 16.08 -22.83
N LEU A 20 6.18 14.93 -22.18
CA LEU A 20 6.82 13.77 -22.78
C LEU A 20 5.75 12.99 -23.56
N PRO A 21 6.00 12.66 -24.83
CA PRO A 21 5.04 11.92 -25.63
C PRO A 21 4.75 10.58 -24.95
N VAL A 22 3.50 10.33 -24.59
CA VAL A 22 3.01 9.02 -24.16
C VAL A 22 2.62 8.21 -25.40
N PRO A 23 3.05 6.94 -25.51
CA PRO A 23 3.95 6.23 -24.60
C PRO A 23 5.38 6.79 -24.66
N LEU A 24 6.10 6.76 -23.53
CA LEU A 24 7.55 6.99 -23.49
C LEU A 24 8.22 5.95 -24.38
N LYS A 25 8.53 6.37 -25.60
CA LYS A 25 9.07 5.53 -26.67
C LYS A 25 10.55 5.80 -26.80
N CYS A 26 11.35 4.76 -26.64
CA CYS A 26 12.75 4.84 -27.01
C CYS A 26 13.12 3.66 -27.91
N LYS A 27 13.58 3.99 -29.12
CA LYS A 27 14.13 3.01 -30.06
C LYS A 27 15.57 2.70 -29.68
N TYR A 28 15.97 1.43 -29.80
CA TYR A 28 17.36 1.03 -29.67
C TYR A 28 17.81 0.13 -30.83
N LYS A 29 19.09 0.24 -31.20
CA LYS A 29 19.68 -0.54 -32.29
C LYS A 29 20.07 -1.92 -31.77
N THR A 30 19.64 -2.96 -32.46
CA THR A 30 20.17 -4.31 -32.29
C THR A 30 21.36 -4.50 -33.22
N THR A 31 22.38 -5.25 -32.80
CA THR A 31 23.47 -5.70 -33.69
C THR A 31 23.41 -7.20 -33.80
N GLY A 32 23.38 -7.70 -35.03
CA GLY A 32 23.34 -9.12 -35.35
C GLY A 32 22.04 -9.55 -36.02
N THR A 33 22.21 -10.24 -37.14
CA THR A 33 21.21 -10.89 -38.01
C THR A 33 20.56 -9.98 -39.06
N GLY A 34 20.99 -10.16 -40.32
CA GLY A 34 20.27 -9.72 -41.53
C GLY A 34 18.94 -10.47 -41.69
N SER A 35 18.13 -10.39 -40.64
CA SER A 35 16.82 -10.98 -40.47
C SER A 35 15.85 -10.37 -41.49
N TRP A 36 14.81 -11.11 -41.81
CA TRP A 36 13.77 -10.64 -42.71
C TRP A 36 13.15 -9.29 -42.25
N LEU A 37 13.05 -9.07 -40.94
CA LEU A 37 12.57 -7.80 -40.37
C LEU A 37 13.42 -6.59 -40.75
N GLU A 38 14.76 -6.70 -40.78
CA GLU A 38 15.62 -5.61 -41.28
C GLU A 38 15.42 -5.35 -42.78
N LYS A 39 15.20 -6.41 -43.57
CA LYS A 39 15.01 -6.30 -45.03
C LYS A 39 13.68 -5.63 -45.40
N GLU A 40 12.67 -5.76 -44.55
CA GLU A 40 11.36 -5.10 -44.68
C GLU A 40 11.34 -3.68 -44.06
N GLY A 41 12.49 -3.15 -43.61
CA GLY A 41 12.59 -1.79 -43.06
C GLY A 41 12.23 -1.66 -41.58
N PHE A 42 11.99 -2.76 -40.87
CA PHE A 42 11.79 -2.79 -39.42
C PHE A 42 13.15 -2.88 -38.70
N VAL A 43 13.94 -1.82 -38.79
CA VAL A 43 15.25 -1.74 -38.12
C VAL A 43 15.09 -1.22 -36.69
N GLY A 44 15.38 -2.08 -35.71
CA GLY A 44 15.41 -1.76 -34.28
C GLY A 44 14.20 -2.25 -33.48
N GLN A 45 14.28 -2.15 -32.16
CA GLN A 45 13.18 -2.46 -31.25
C GLN A 45 12.78 -1.20 -30.49
N GLU A 46 11.48 -1.07 -30.17
CA GLU A 46 10.91 0.02 -29.39
C GLU A 46 10.45 -0.52 -28.04
N LEU A 47 10.89 0.14 -26.95
CA LEU A 47 10.32 -0.11 -25.63
C LEU A 47 9.23 0.91 -25.36
N ASN A 48 8.08 0.41 -24.94
CA ASN A 48 6.93 1.19 -24.50
C ASN A 48 6.74 0.95 -23.00
N TRP A 49 6.76 2.02 -22.22
CA TRP A 49 6.61 1.95 -20.77
C TRP A 49 5.18 2.26 -20.34
N VAL A 50 4.69 1.50 -19.36
CA VAL A 50 3.46 1.79 -18.62
C VAL A 50 3.87 2.08 -17.19
N ILE A 51 3.43 3.22 -16.67
CA ILE A 51 3.74 3.68 -15.31
C ILE A 51 2.46 3.61 -14.48
N PHE A 52 2.60 3.13 -13.26
CA PHE A 52 1.48 2.95 -12.34
C PHE A 52 1.95 3.07 -10.89
N ARG A 53 1.00 3.24 -9.97
CA ARG A 53 1.21 3.08 -8.53
C ARG A 53 0.60 1.78 -8.05
N CYS A 54 1.27 1.15 -7.10
CA CYS A 54 0.73 0.00 -6.41
C CYS A 54 -0.47 0.43 -5.55
N ALA A 55 -1.56 -0.34 -5.62
CA ALA A 55 -2.78 -0.13 -4.83
C ALA A 55 -3.13 -1.37 -3.99
N ASN A 56 -2.26 -2.39 -3.98
CA ASN A 56 -2.52 -3.66 -3.34
C ASN A 56 -1.35 -4.08 -2.43
N SER A 57 -1.64 -4.36 -1.16
CA SER A 57 -0.61 -4.68 -0.18
C SER A 57 0.11 -6.01 -0.40
N ASN A 58 -0.53 -6.99 -1.02
CA ASN A 58 0.13 -8.26 -1.38
C ASN A 58 1.13 -8.01 -2.50
N LEU A 59 0.71 -7.27 -3.54
CA LEU A 59 1.56 -6.89 -4.65
C LEU A 59 2.76 -6.05 -4.18
N GLU A 60 2.55 -5.09 -3.28
CA GLU A 60 3.62 -4.24 -2.73
C GLU A 60 4.66 -5.06 -1.96
N ARG A 61 4.22 -6.00 -1.11
CA ARG A 61 5.13 -6.84 -0.34
C ARG A 61 5.86 -7.86 -1.20
N ASP A 62 5.16 -8.46 -2.16
CA ASP A 62 5.70 -9.52 -2.99
C ASP A 62 5.00 -9.54 -4.36
N PRO A 63 5.63 -8.96 -5.40
CA PRO A 63 5.00 -8.90 -6.72
C PRO A 63 4.85 -10.28 -7.38
N SER A 64 5.56 -11.31 -6.90
CA SER A 64 5.45 -12.66 -7.44
C SER A 64 4.11 -13.33 -7.13
N GLN A 65 3.40 -12.88 -6.09
CA GLN A 65 2.09 -13.42 -5.71
C GLN A 65 0.98 -13.07 -6.70
N MET A 66 1.17 -12.02 -7.49
CA MET A 66 0.17 -11.46 -8.40
C MET A 66 0.60 -11.52 -9.87
N THR A 67 1.87 -11.86 -10.13
CA THR A 67 2.44 -11.91 -11.47
C THR A 67 2.37 -13.32 -12.04
N ASN A 68 1.83 -13.47 -13.25
CA ASN A 68 1.82 -14.76 -13.92
C ASN A 68 3.11 -14.99 -14.72
N LEU A 69 4.02 -15.79 -14.19
CA LEU A 69 5.27 -16.14 -14.87
C LEU A 69 5.20 -17.47 -15.64
N SER A 70 4.01 -18.08 -15.81
CA SER A 70 3.91 -19.41 -16.43
C SER A 70 3.93 -19.41 -17.97
N GLY A 71 4.12 -18.26 -18.62
CA GLY A 71 3.88 -18.10 -20.06
C GLY A 71 2.39 -18.07 -20.42
N LEU A 72 2.06 -17.66 -21.64
CA LEU A 72 0.69 -17.64 -22.16
C LEU A 72 0.50 -18.73 -23.22
N ASN A 73 -0.69 -19.33 -23.27
CA ASN A 73 -1.09 -20.26 -24.35
C ASN A 73 -0.15 -21.44 -24.62
N GLY A 74 0.58 -21.91 -23.60
CA GLY A 74 1.51 -23.05 -23.71
C GLY A 74 2.91 -22.67 -24.23
N GLU A 75 3.21 -21.37 -24.34
CA GLU A 75 4.58 -20.88 -24.58
C GLU A 75 5.44 -21.07 -23.33
N ASP A 76 6.75 -21.27 -23.54
CA ASP A 76 7.71 -21.32 -22.44
C ASP A 76 7.75 -19.97 -21.71
N PRO A 77 7.86 -19.96 -20.38
CA PRO A 77 8.03 -18.74 -19.60
C PRO A 77 9.14 -17.82 -20.12
N GLU A 78 8.81 -16.57 -20.49
CA GLU A 78 9.81 -15.56 -20.86
C GLU A 78 10.65 -15.12 -19.64
N PHE A 79 10.01 -15.09 -18.45
CA PHE A 79 10.63 -14.65 -17.20
C PHE A 79 10.45 -15.70 -16.10
N SER A 80 11.46 -15.84 -15.24
CA SER A 80 11.46 -16.79 -14.11
C SER A 80 11.26 -16.13 -12.75
N ALA A 81 11.33 -14.80 -12.66
CA ALA A 81 11.17 -14.05 -11.42
C ALA A 81 10.70 -12.62 -11.67
N VAL A 82 10.08 -12.03 -10.64
CA VAL A 82 9.70 -10.62 -10.58
C VAL A 82 10.03 -10.08 -9.18
N ARG A 83 10.48 -8.83 -9.10
CA ARG A 83 10.69 -8.11 -7.84
C ARG A 83 10.54 -6.61 -8.03
N TRP A 84 10.25 -5.90 -6.95
CA TRP A 84 10.43 -4.45 -6.91
C TRP A 84 11.91 -4.12 -6.87
N GLU A 85 12.31 -3.09 -7.60
CA GLU A 85 13.69 -2.67 -7.67
C GLU A 85 13.80 -1.15 -7.88
N ASN A 86 14.86 -0.56 -7.34
CA ASN A 86 15.16 0.83 -7.55
C ASN A 86 15.59 1.07 -9.01
N ILE A 87 15.02 2.09 -9.66
CA ILE A 87 15.30 2.39 -11.07
C ILE A 87 16.79 2.67 -11.35
N ASP A 88 17.52 3.26 -10.40
CA ASP A 88 18.95 3.51 -10.52
C ASP A 88 19.71 2.17 -10.60
N TRP A 89 19.35 1.22 -9.73
CA TRP A 89 19.91 -0.13 -9.78
C TRP A 89 19.61 -0.81 -11.11
N VAL A 90 18.38 -0.69 -11.61
CA VAL A 90 17.99 -1.28 -12.90
C VAL A 90 18.82 -0.69 -14.06
N VAL A 91 19.00 0.63 -14.09
CA VAL A 91 19.80 1.32 -15.11
C VAL A 91 21.26 0.84 -15.10
N ASP A 92 21.83 0.60 -13.92
CA ASP A 92 23.22 0.17 -13.75
C ASP A 92 23.44 -1.30 -14.12
N ASN A 93 22.39 -2.14 -14.04
CA ASN A 93 22.49 -3.59 -14.21
C ASN A 93 21.82 -4.13 -15.49
N VAL A 94 21.08 -3.29 -16.21
CA VAL A 94 20.46 -3.70 -17.49
C VAL A 94 21.52 -3.89 -18.57
N TRP A 95 21.28 -4.83 -19.48
CA TRP A 95 22.14 -5.06 -20.64
C TRP A 95 22.44 -3.76 -21.40
N GLU A 96 23.71 -3.51 -21.69
CA GLU A 96 24.22 -2.24 -22.26
C GLU A 96 23.40 -1.73 -23.46
N LYS A 97 22.97 -2.62 -24.37
CA LYS A 97 22.16 -2.25 -25.54
C LYS A 97 20.78 -1.69 -25.20
N LYS A 98 20.24 -2.03 -24.02
CA LYS A 98 18.96 -1.54 -23.46
C LYS A 98 19.14 -0.40 -22.45
N ALA A 99 20.37 -0.04 -22.05
CA ALA A 99 20.60 0.97 -21.01
C ALA A 99 20.02 2.35 -21.35
N ARG A 100 20.13 2.80 -22.61
CA ARG A 100 19.62 4.12 -23.02
C ARG A 100 18.10 4.29 -22.78
N PRO A 101 17.22 3.38 -23.25
CA PRO A 101 15.80 3.44 -22.91
C PRO A 101 15.48 3.54 -21.42
N TYR A 102 16.22 2.84 -20.56
CA TYR A 102 16.00 2.86 -19.11
C TYR A 102 16.47 4.16 -18.46
N ARG A 103 17.54 4.80 -18.96
CA ARG A 103 17.93 6.16 -18.52
C ARG A 103 16.87 7.20 -18.85
N VAL A 104 16.29 7.12 -20.05
CA VAL A 104 15.17 8.00 -20.44
C VAL A 104 13.98 7.80 -19.50
N LEU A 105 13.66 6.54 -19.14
CA LEU A 105 12.63 6.24 -18.15
C LEU A 105 12.97 6.83 -16.78
N GLN A 106 14.21 6.65 -16.29
CA GLN A 106 14.69 7.16 -15.01
C GLN A 106 14.54 8.69 -14.91
N GLU A 107 14.97 9.42 -15.95
CA GLU A 107 14.83 10.88 -16.02
C GLU A 107 13.35 11.30 -16.01
N ALA A 108 12.51 10.62 -16.79
CA ALA A 108 11.08 10.89 -16.87
C ALA A 108 10.34 10.62 -15.55
N LEU A 109 10.82 9.67 -14.75
CA LEU A 109 10.23 9.31 -13.45
C LEU A 109 10.56 10.32 -12.35
N GLN A 110 11.62 11.13 -12.46
CA GLN A 110 12.07 12.02 -11.38
C GLN A 110 10.98 12.95 -10.84
N PRO A 111 10.22 13.70 -11.68
CA PRO A 111 9.15 14.56 -11.17
C PRO A 111 8.03 13.76 -10.50
N MET A 112 7.74 12.55 -10.99
CA MET A 112 6.70 11.68 -10.44
C MET A 112 7.10 11.08 -9.09
N MET A 113 8.36 10.67 -8.94
CA MET A 113 8.90 10.17 -7.68
C MET A 113 8.93 11.29 -6.64
N LYS A 114 9.39 12.49 -7.02
CA LYS A 114 9.38 13.66 -6.13
C LYS A 114 7.97 14.01 -5.64
N ARG A 115 6.97 14.10 -6.54
CA ARG A 115 5.57 14.35 -6.15
C ARG A 115 5.03 13.29 -5.19
N TRP A 116 5.39 12.03 -5.41
CA TRP A 116 4.99 10.93 -4.52
C TRP A 116 5.63 11.03 -3.14
N ASP A 117 6.92 11.33 -3.09
CA ASP A 117 7.64 11.54 -1.84
C ASP A 117 7.08 12.71 -1.04
N GLU A 118 6.76 13.82 -1.72
CA GLU A 118 6.12 15.00 -1.12
C GLU A 118 4.76 14.62 -0.51
N ARG A 119 3.88 13.92 -1.26
CA ARG A 119 2.59 13.43 -0.75
C ARG A 119 2.75 12.52 0.47
N CYS A 120 3.68 11.57 0.43
CA CYS A 120 3.93 10.66 1.56
C CYS A 120 4.49 11.38 2.79
N ALA A 121 5.22 12.48 2.59
CA ALA A 121 5.77 13.31 3.65
C ALA A 121 4.77 14.33 4.22
N GLU A 122 3.60 14.52 3.59
CA GLU A 122 2.58 15.41 4.12
C GLU A 122 2.01 14.87 5.45
N PRO A 123 1.86 15.73 6.48
CA PRO A 123 1.35 15.34 7.79
C PRO A 123 -0.17 15.20 7.81
N LEU A 124 -0.76 14.53 6.80
CA LEU A 124 -2.19 14.43 6.54
C LEU A 124 -3.04 14.01 7.74
N PHE A 125 -2.57 13.01 8.48
CA PHE A 125 -3.30 12.47 9.61
C PHE A 125 -3.02 13.21 10.92
N THR A 126 -2.14 14.22 10.94
CA THR A 126 -1.76 14.88 12.19
C THR A 126 -2.95 15.56 12.84
N GLY A 127 -3.20 15.22 14.11
CA GLY A 127 -4.29 15.78 14.89
C GLY A 127 -5.01 14.75 15.74
N ARG A 128 -6.07 15.21 16.41
CA ARG A 128 -6.94 14.40 17.26
C ARG A 128 -8.19 14.00 16.49
N TRP A 129 -8.52 12.72 16.57
CA TRP A 129 -9.55 12.05 15.79
C TRP A 129 -10.46 11.25 16.70
N ALA A 130 -11.77 11.44 16.56
CA ALA A 130 -12.79 10.67 17.27
C ALA A 130 -13.59 9.83 16.28
N ARG A 131 -13.77 8.53 16.58
CA ARG A 131 -14.58 7.63 15.75
C ARG A 131 -16.04 8.06 15.77
N ASP A 132 -16.63 8.19 14.59
CA ASP A 132 -18.06 8.27 14.40
C ASP A 132 -18.63 6.86 14.18
N ALA A 133 -19.11 6.25 15.26
CA ALA A 133 -19.68 4.90 15.23
C ALA A 133 -20.93 4.81 14.32
N SER A 134 -21.70 5.89 14.19
CA SER A 134 -22.94 5.91 13.40
C SER A 134 -22.69 5.79 11.89
N ARG A 135 -21.49 6.15 11.45
CA ARG A 135 -21.05 6.09 10.04
C ARG A 135 -20.07 4.96 9.76
N SER A 136 -19.63 4.27 10.81
CA SER A 136 -18.73 3.13 10.69
C SER A 136 -19.52 1.87 10.30
N VAL A 137 -18.94 1.04 9.44
CA VAL A 137 -19.62 -0.13 8.84
C VAL A 137 -18.78 -1.39 9.05
N GLY A 138 -19.43 -2.50 9.40
CA GLY A 138 -18.77 -3.82 9.51
C GLY A 138 -17.84 -3.97 10.71
N VAL A 139 -17.85 -3.02 11.66
CA VAL A 139 -16.90 -2.98 12.79
C VAL A 139 -17.08 -4.20 13.71
N VAL A 140 -18.33 -4.60 13.97
CA VAL A 140 -18.65 -5.76 14.80
C VAL A 140 -18.12 -7.05 14.16
N GLU A 141 -18.43 -7.28 12.89
CA GLU A 141 -17.97 -8.43 12.12
C GLU A 141 -16.44 -8.47 12.04
N GLY A 142 -15.81 -7.31 11.81
CA GLY A 142 -14.35 -7.19 11.79
C GLY A 142 -13.73 -7.52 13.15
N LEU A 143 -14.35 -7.11 14.26
CA LEU A 143 -13.91 -7.48 15.61
C LEU A 143 -14.09 -9.00 15.84
N ILE A 144 -15.25 -9.57 15.52
CA ILE A 144 -15.49 -11.02 15.65
C ILE A 144 -14.45 -11.82 14.85
N ALA A 145 -14.12 -11.40 13.63
CA ALA A 145 -13.08 -12.03 12.80
C ALA A 145 -11.71 -12.06 13.49
N ARG A 146 -11.39 -11.01 14.27
CA ARG A 146 -10.17 -10.92 15.10
C ARG A 146 -10.25 -11.72 16.41
N GLY A 147 -11.41 -12.28 16.73
CA GLY A 147 -11.59 -13.24 17.81
C GLY A 147 -12.31 -12.72 19.06
N LEU A 148 -13.01 -11.58 18.99
CA LEU A 148 -13.91 -11.19 20.09
C LEU A 148 -15.17 -12.06 20.07
N SER A 149 -15.77 -12.23 21.25
CA SER A 149 -17.18 -12.62 21.34
C SER A 149 -18.06 -11.52 20.76
N GLU A 150 -19.22 -11.91 20.23
CA GLU A 150 -20.21 -10.99 19.67
C GLU A 150 -20.60 -9.89 20.67
N GLU A 151 -20.89 -10.26 21.92
CA GLU A 151 -21.23 -9.30 22.99
C GLU A 151 -20.13 -8.22 23.18
N LYS A 152 -18.86 -8.64 23.26
CA LYS A 152 -17.72 -7.71 23.41
C LYS A 152 -17.51 -6.88 22.15
N ALA A 153 -17.73 -7.47 20.97
CA ALA A 153 -17.58 -6.80 19.69
C ALA A 153 -18.61 -5.68 19.51
N THR A 154 -19.88 -5.95 19.80
CA THR A 154 -20.96 -4.96 19.77
C THR A 154 -20.66 -3.80 20.69
N LYS A 155 -20.30 -4.08 21.96
CA LYS A 155 -19.94 -3.03 22.92
C LYS A 155 -18.76 -2.18 22.43
N LYS A 156 -17.67 -2.82 21.97
CA LYS A 156 -16.49 -2.11 21.47
C LYS A 156 -16.73 -1.33 20.17
N ALA A 157 -17.70 -1.72 19.34
CA ALA A 157 -18.02 -0.99 18.12
C ALA A 157 -18.70 0.36 18.41
N GLU A 158 -19.38 0.49 19.55
CA GLU A 158 -20.10 1.70 19.96
C GLU A 158 -19.31 2.57 20.95
N GLU A 159 -18.32 2.03 21.66
CA GLU A 159 -17.50 2.77 22.63
C GLU A 159 -16.80 3.99 21.99
N PRO A 160 -16.61 5.10 22.74
CA PRO A 160 -15.77 6.19 22.29
C PRO A 160 -14.36 5.69 21.92
N TYR A 161 -13.87 6.11 20.77
CA TYR A 161 -12.53 5.77 20.32
C TYR A 161 -11.84 7.02 19.80
N ILE A 162 -10.90 7.52 20.60
CA ILE A 162 -10.16 8.75 20.32
C ILE A 162 -8.68 8.43 20.12
N GLN A 163 -8.08 9.06 19.11
CA GLN A 163 -6.67 8.91 18.77
C GLN A 163 -6.02 10.26 18.46
N ASP A 164 -4.82 10.47 18.98
CA ASP A 164 -3.91 11.54 18.54
C ASP A 164 -2.87 10.93 17.61
N TRP A 165 -2.74 11.52 16.43
CA TRP A 165 -1.79 11.13 15.39
C TRP A 165 -0.73 12.21 15.25
N GLN A 166 0.53 11.80 15.22
CA GLN A 166 1.67 12.68 15.03
C GLN A 166 2.65 12.06 14.05
N GLN A 167 3.05 12.82 13.03
CA GLN A 167 4.09 12.37 12.12
C GLN A 167 5.47 12.76 12.65
N HIS A 168 6.42 11.82 12.55
CA HIS A 168 7.83 12.08 12.77
C HIS A 168 8.44 12.70 11.51
N ARG A 169 8.90 13.95 11.64
CA ARG A 169 9.33 14.81 10.51
C ARG A 169 10.38 14.19 9.60
N ASP A 170 11.28 13.38 10.15
CA ASP A 170 12.47 12.95 9.41
C ASP A 170 12.31 11.59 8.71
N LYS A 171 11.21 10.86 8.96
CA LYS A 171 11.10 9.45 8.56
C LYS A 171 9.77 9.03 7.94
N ARG A 172 8.79 9.94 7.81
CA ARG A 172 7.41 9.62 7.36
C ARG A 172 6.73 8.54 8.22
N GLU A 173 7.20 8.38 9.46
CA GLU A 173 6.68 7.43 10.43
C GLU A 173 5.60 8.11 11.26
N TRP A 174 4.68 7.31 11.79
CA TRP A 174 3.57 7.82 12.60
C TRP A 174 3.63 7.28 14.03
N SER A 175 3.39 8.15 15.00
CA SER A 175 2.99 7.75 16.34
C SER A 175 1.49 8.01 16.54
N VAL A 176 0.84 7.06 17.21
CA VAL A 176 -0.61 7.09 17.43
C VAL A 176 -0.89 6.79 18.88
N LEU A 177 -1.35 7.81 19.60
CA LEU A 177 -1.78 7.69 20.98
C LEU A 177 -3.29 7.49 21.03
N THR A 178 -3.72 6.31 21.49
CA THR A 178 -5.12 6.00 21.75
C THR A 178 -5.47 6.27 23.21
N TYR A 179 -6.64 6.83 23.43
CA TYR A 179 -7.18 7.16 24.74
C TYR A 179 -8.15 6.09 25.26
N ASP A 180 -8.42 6.12 26.56
CA ASP A 180 -9.50 5.35 27.18
C ASP A 180 -10.87 5.95 26.83
N ILE A 181 -11.95 5.34 27.33
CA ILE A 181 -13.34 5.75 27.07
C ILE A 181 -13.67 7.17 27.56
N ASP A 182 -12.88 7.70 28.50
CA ASP A 182 -12.99 9.09 28.95
C ASP A 182 -12.48 10.09 27.91
N GLY A 183 -11.78 9.60 26.88
CA GLY A 183 -11.21 10.42 25.83
C GLY A 183 -10.04 11.29 26.29
N GLU A 184 -9.46 11.05 27.46
CA GLU A 184 -8.40 11.89 28.05
C GLU A 184 -7.23 11.07 28.60
N THR A 185 -7.50 9.92 29.22
CA THR A 185 -6.48 9.05 29.79
C THR A 185 -5.75 8.29 28.67
N PRO A 186 -4.44 8.46 28.50
CA PRO A 186 -3.68 7.70 27.51
C PRO A 186 -3.73 6.21 27.83
N ARG A 187 -4.16 5.41 26.85
CA ARG A 187 -4.28 3.96 27.01
C ARG A 187 -3.14 3.22 26.34
N ARG A 188 -2.76 3.62 25.13
CA ARG A 188 -1.74 2.94 24.33
C ARG A 188 -1.15 3.87 23.29
N GLU A 189 0.17 3.84 23.15
CA GLU A 189 0.87 4.45 22.02
C GLU A 189 1.35 3.37 21.06
N LEU A 190 1.23 3.63 19.76
CA LEU A 190 1.71 2.77 18.69
C LEU A 190 2.65 3.55 17.78
N LEU A 191 3.72 2.90 17.37
CA LEU A 191 4.65 3.42 16.36
C LEU A 191 4.47 2.63 15.05
N TYR A 192 4.43 3.36 13.95
CA TYR A 192 4.33 2.83 12.60
C TYR A 192 5.55 3.28 11.79
N PRO A 193 6.71 2.62 11.96
CA PRO A 193 7.86 2.84 11.09
C PRO A 193 7.60 2.26 9.70
N LEU A 194 8.23 2.84 8.67
CA LEU A 194 8.16 2.29 7.31
C LEU A 194 8.99 1.00 7.19
N GLY A 195 8.53 0.11 6.31
CA GLY A 195 9.13 -1.21 6.10
C GLY A 195 8.69 -2.23 7.15
N ASP A 196 9.41 -3.35 7.20
CA ASP A 196 9.12 -4.46 8.09
C ASP A 196 9.65 -4.19 9.51
N PHE A 197 8.84 -4.51 10.52
CA PHE A 197 9.21 -4.41 11.93
C PHE A 197 8.42 -5.39 12.78
N GLU A 198 8.89 -5.59 14.02
CA GLU A 198 8.23 -6.39 15.02
C GLU A 198 7.65 -5.48 16.11
N GLU A 199 6.40 -5.72 16.47
CA GLU A 199 5.74 -5.04 17.57
C GLU A 199 5.55 -6.00 18.74
N VAL A 200 6.16 -5.66 19.87
CA VAL A 200 5.94 -6.34 21.14
C VAL A 200 4.70 -5.75 21.80
N PHE A 201 3.79 -6.60 22.25
CA PHE A 201 2.64 -6.19 23.05
C PHE A 201 2.60 -6.99 24.35
N GLU A 202 2.11 -6.35 25.41
CA GLU A 202 1.96 -6.96 26.72
C GLU A 202 0.48 -7.28 27.01
N GLY A 203 0.22 -8.39 27.70
CA GLY A 203 -1.11 -8.79 28.15
C GLY A 203 -2.07 -9.26 27.05
N GLU A 204 -3.38 -9.18 27.34
CA GLU A 204 -4.43 -9.63 26.43
C GLU A 204 -4.58 -8.67 25.24
N SER A 205 -4.30 -9.15 24.03
CA SER A 205 -4.52 -8.36 22.82
C SER A 205 -5.69 -8.90 22.03
N THR A 206 -6.72 -8.06 21.98
CA THR A 206 -7.86 -8.26 21.10
C THR A 206 -7.48 -8.26 19.60
N LEU A 207 -6.47 -7.47 19.23
CA LEU A 207 -6.03 -7.31 17.83
C LEU A 207 -5.11 -8.45 17.38
N PHE A 208 -4.37 -9.05 18.31
CA PHE A 208 -3.27 -9.97 17.98
C PHE A 208 -3.48 -11.38 18.52
N GLY A 209 -4.52 -11.59 19.35
CA GLY A 209 -4.76 -12.84 20.06
C GLY A 209 -3.77 -13.05 21.21
N GLY A 210 -4.15 -13.91 22.16
CA GLY A 210 -3.32 -14.27 23.31
C GLY A 210 -3.66 -13.48 24.58
N THR A 211 -3.31 -14.06 25.73
CA THR A 211 -3.53 -13.50 27.08
C THR A 211 -2.26 -12.95 27.72
N ASP A 212 -1.09 -13.32 27.21
CA ASP A 212 0.19 -13.19 27.91
C ASP A 212 1.19 -12.29 27.16
N GLY A 213 0.69 -11.45 26.24
CA GLY A 213 1.54 -10.68 25.32
C GLY A 213 2.08 -11.49 24.15
N GLY A 214 2.95 -10.88 23.35
CA GLY A 214 3.57 -11.52 22.19
C GLY A 214 4.28 -10.56 21.25
N VAL A 215 4.71 -11.10 20.11
CA VAL A 215 5.35 -10.34 19.02
C VAL A 215 4.53 -10.50 17.75
N VAL A 216 4.26 -9.39 17.07
CA VAL A 216 3.55 -9.36 15.78
C VAL A 216 4.48 -8.80 14.72
N LYS A 217 4.56 -9.50 13.59
CA LYS A 217 5.27 -8.99 12.41
C LYS A 217 4.36 -8.03 11.66
N ARG A 218 4.90 -6.85 11.38
CA ARG A 218 4.18 -5.76 10.72
C ARG A 218 5.02 -5.20 9.58
N SER A 219 4.33 -4.58 8.64
CA SER A 219 4.95 -3.84 7.55
C SER A 219 4.13 -2.59 7.30
N CYS A 220 4.76 -1.41 7.23
CA CYS A 220 4.08 -0.18 6.81
C CYS A 220 4.67 0.39 5.53
N PHE A 221 3.79 0.89 4.67
CA PHE A 221 4.11 1.51 3.39
C PHE A 221 2.94 2.37 2.92
N TYR A 222 3.14 3.09 1.82
CA TYR A 222 2.12 3.91 1.19
C TYR A 222 1.65 3.26 -0.10
N LEU A 223 0.33 3.18 -0.27
CA LEU A 223 -0.30 2.74 -1.51
C LEU A 223 -1.09 3.89 -2.13
N ALA A 224 -1.36 3.81 -3.43
CA ALA A 224 -2.37 4.67 -4.04
C ALA A 224 -3.76 4.18 -3.65
N GLU A 225 -4.67 5.12 -3.36
CA GLU A 225 -6.03 4.81 -2.91
C GLU A 225 -7.02 5.65 -3.71
N ILE A 226 -7.91 4.98 -4.44
CA ILE A 226 -8.87 5.61 -5.34
C ILE A 226 -10.01 6.29 -4.58
N ASP A 227 -10.29 5.83 -3.36
CA ASP A 227 -11.33 6.40 -2.52
C ASP A 227 -10.87 7.63 -1.72
N ALA A 228 -9.57 7.93 -1.75
CA ALA A 228 -8.97 9.08 -1.07
C ALA A 228 -9.22 10.39 -1.82
N ASP A 229 -9.02 11.52 -1.13
CA ASP A 229 -9.16 12.84 -1.73
C ASP A 229 -8.25 12.99 -2.96
N GLU A 230 -8.78 13.52 -4.06
CA GLU A 230 -8.03 13.69 -5.32
C GLU A 230 -6.75 14.54 -5.15
N SER A 231 -6.77 15.46 -4.17
CA SER A 231 -5.61 16.28 -3.81
C SER A 231 -4.48 15.45 -3.20
N ASN A 232 -4.79 14.34 -2.53
CA ASN A 232 -3.81 13.42 -1.97
C ASN A 232 -4.31 11.94 -2.02
N PRO A 233 -4.19 11.29 -3.20
CA PRO A 233 -4.76 9.96 -3.46
C PRO A 233 -3.88 8.83 -2.92
N ILE A 234 -3.48 8.93 -1.65
CA ILE A 234 -2.62 7.96 -0.98
C ILE A 234 -3.31 7.38 0.24
N ALA A 235 -2.88 6.18 0.62
CA ALA A 235 -3.18 5.63 1.91
C ALA A 235 -1.91 5.16 2.63
N HIS A 236 -1.85 5.39 3.93
CA HIS A 236 -0.89 4.73 4.81
C HIS A 236 -1.42 3.37 5.20
N VAL A 237 -0.66 2.34 4.87
CA VAL A 237 -1.06 0.95 5.03
C VAL A 237 -0.19 0.29 6.07
N THR A 238 -0.84 -0.47 6.95
CA THR A 238 -0.16 -1.39 7.86
C THR A 238 -0.66 -2.80 7.62
N VAL A 239 0.24 -3.70 7.25
CA VAL A 239 -0.04 -5.13 7.19
C VAL A 239 0.45 -5.79 8.46
N SER A 240 -0.35 -6.67 9.05
CA SER A 240 -0.01 -7.38 10.29
C SER A 240 -0.28 -8.88 10.14
N GLU A 241 0.67 -9.71 10.57
CA GLU A 241 0.53 -11.17 10.59
C GLU A 241 0.22 -11.65 12.00
N THR A 242 -0.93 -12.29 12.17
CA THR A 242 -1.41 -12.78 13.47
C THR A 242 -1.60 -14.29 13.44
N PRO A 243 -1.67 -14.98 14.59
CA PRO A 243 -2.00 -16.40 14.63
C PRO A 243 -3.35 -16.75 13.98
N ARG A 244 -4.29 -15.80 13.94
CA ARG A 244 -5.63 -15.98 13.37
C ARG A 244 -5.70 -15.72 11.86
N GLY A 245 -4.70 -15.05 11.30
CA GLY A 245 -4.73 -14.58 9.93
C GLY A 245 -3.95 -13.29 9.70
N LYS A 246 -4.16 -12.70 8.54
CA LYS A 246 -3.52 -11.47 8.09
C LYS A 246 -4.51 -10.31 8.17
N GLU A 247 -4.06 -9.15 8.64
CA GLU A 247 -4.81 -7.91 8.61
C GLU A 247 -4.10 -6.87 7.75
N GLU A 248 -4.85 -6.18 6.90
CA GLU A 248 -4.47 -4.90 6.30
C GLU A 248 -5.29 -3.79 6.96
N SER A 249 -4.60 -2.77 7.47
CA SER A 249 -5.19 -1.53 7.98
C SER A 249 -4.77 -0.38 7.06
N LEU A 250 -5.71 0.09 6.23
CA LEU A 250 -5.52 1.13 5.24
C LEU A 250 -6.15 2.43 5.73
N ARG A 251 -5.36 3.53 5.73
CA ARG A 251 -5.75 4.83 6.29
C ARG A 251 -5.56 5.94 5.28
N TYR A 252 -6.60 6.73 5.03
CA TYR A 252 -6.58 7.80 4.04
C TYR A 252 -7.52 8.93 4.43
N MET A 253 -7.30 10.08 3.82
CA MET A 253 -8.18 11.24 3.97
C MET A 253 -9.28 11.21 2.93
N LYS A 254 -10.52 11.47 3.36
CA LYS A 254 -11.68 11.67 2.47
C LYS A 254 -12.55 12.78 3.02
N ASN A 255 -12.76 13.86 2.26
CA ASN A 255 -13.58 15.01 2.66
C ASN A 255 -13.19 15.60 4.03
N GLY A 256 -11.89 15.62 4.34
CA GLY A 256 -11.38 16.12 5.63
C GLY A 256 -11.51 15.15 6.82
N GLU A 257 -11.95 13.92 6.57
CA GLU A 257 -12.11 12.85 7.57
C GLU A 257 -11.03 11.80 7.40
N LEU A 258 -10.63 11.18 8.52
CA LEU A 258 -9.72 10.05 8.52
C LEU A 258 -10.55 8.77 8.37
N ILE A 259 -10.35 8.06 7.26
CA ILE A 259 -10.99 6.77 7.00
C ILE A 259 -10.00 5.67 7.34
N LEU A 260 -10.46 4.67 8.10
CA LEU A 260 -9.71 3.45 8.40
C LEU A 260 -10.48 2.25 7.86
N ARG A 261 -10.04 1.75 6.71
CA ARG A 261 -10.52 0.49 6.14
C ARG A 261 -9.63 -0.64 6.63
N ARG A 262 -10.22 -1.66 7.24
CA ARG A 262 -9.53 -2.91 7.59
C ARG A 262 -10.04 -4.07 6.79
N THR A 263 -9.12 -4.87 6.29
CA THR A 263 -9.40 -6.15 5.65
C THR A 263 -8.71 -7.25 6.44
N PHE A 264 -9.46 -8.26 6.87
CA PHE A 264 -8.94 -9.42 7.57
C PHE A 264 -9.13 -10.69 6.74
N TRP A 265 -8.04 -11.43 6.53
CA TRP A 265 -8.03 -12.74 5.89
C TRP A 265 -7.69 -13.79 6.93
N HIS A 266 -8.57 -14.76 7.10
CA HIS A 266 -8.33 -15.88 8.02
C HIS A 266 -7.30 -16.85 7.45
N SER A 267 -6.56 -17.53 8.32
CA SER A 267 -5.63 -18.59 7.90
C SER A 267 -6.34 -19.90 7.47
N TRP A 268 -7.58 -20.12 7.91
CA TRP A 268 -8.33 -21.37 7.70
C TRP A 268 -9.49 -21.27 6.71
N ARG A 269 -9.79 -20.09 6.17
CA ARG A 269 -10.88 -19.87 5.20
C ARG A 269 -10.52 -18.77 4.21
N SER A 270 -11.12 -18.83 3.02
CA SER A 270 -10.79 -17.95 1.90
C SER A 270 -11.54 -16.62 1.89
N ASP A 271 -12.60 -16.48 2.68
CA ASP A 271 -13.35 -15.23 2.77
C ASP A 271 -12.59 -14.17 3.58
N LYS A 272 -12.73 -12.93 3.12
CA LYS A 272 -12.20 -11.75 3.80
C LYS A 272 -13.33 -11.00 4.49
N VAL A 273 -13.04 -10.45 5.67
CA VAL A 273 -13.95 -9.55 6.39
C VAL A 273 -13.43 -8.14 6.25
N VAL A 274 -14.30 -7.22 5.81
CA VAL A 274 -13.96 -5.81 5.64
C VAL A 274 -14.76 -4.98 6.63
N SER A 275 -14.09 -4.03 7.27
CA SER A 275 -14.72 -3.04 8.14
C SER A 275 -14.16 -1.65 7.80
N THR A 276 -14.99 -0.63 7.93
CA THR A 276 -14.61 0.77 7.71
C THR A 276 -15.01 1.58 8.93
N GLU A 277 -14.03 2.22 9.56
CA GLU A 277 -14.25 3.19 10.62
C GLU A 277 -14.05 4.60 10.06
N VAL A 278 -14.95 5.51 10.42
CA VAL A 278 -14.88 6.92 10.06
C VAL A 278 -14.46 7.71 11.29
N PHE A 279 -13.45 8.55 11.14
CA PHE A 279 -12.99 9.44 12.21
C PHE A 279 -13.13 10.90 11.80
N VAL A 280 -13.73 11.69 12.69
CA VAL A 280 -13.89 13.13 12.55
C VAL A 280 -12.88 13.84 13.44
N LYS A 281 -12.46 15.06 13.05
CA LYS A 281 -11.59 15.87 13.90
C LYS A 281 -12.28 16.15 15.23
N SER A 282 -11.54 15.99 16.31
CA SER A 282 -11.97 16.33 17.66
C SER A 282 -11.02 17.38 18.21
N GLU A 283 -11.58 18.44 18.80
CA GLU A 283 -10.78 19.38 19.59
C GLU A 283 -10.49 18.78 20.96
N ARG A 284 -9.39 19.20 21.60
CA ARG A 284 -9.19 18.89 23.01
C ARG A 284 -10.19 19.72 23.82
N PRO A 285 -10.84 19.15 24.84
CA PRO A 285 -11.59 19.95 25.80
C PRO A 285 -10.68 21.05 26.36
N SER A 286 -11.16 22.29 26.32
CA SER A 286 -10.47 23.48 26.84
C SER A 286 -10.38 23.49 28.35
#